data_AF-A0A9E2EW56-F1
#
_entry.id   AF-A0A9E2EW56-F1
#
_cell.length_a   1.000
_cell.length_b   1.000
_cell.length_c   1.000
_cell.angle_alpha   90.00
_cell.angle_beta   90.00
_cell.angle_gamma   90.00
#
_symmetry.space_group_name_H-M   'P 1'
#
loop_
_entity.id
_entity.type
_entity.pdbx_description
1 polymer ?
#
loop_
_entity_poly.entity_id
_entity_poly.type
_entity_poly.pdbx_seq_one_letter_code
_entity_poly.pdbx_strand_id
1 'polypeptide(L)'
;MKKNKTIRIASIDVLRALTMLLMIWVNDFWTLTNTPKWLTHAKPNEDFLGFSDIIFPLFLFIVGLSIPFAIQNRLAKKESIAVIAKHIVIRSFSLLVIGVFMVNYETHNEAMGLGKWLWCLLMAVTVSLVWMQWKKSAVPQKWH
;
A
#
# COMPACT_ATOMS: atom_id res chain seq x y z
N MET A 1 25.00 17.11 20.39
CA MET A 1 24.16 17.06 19.17
C MET A 1 22.81 16.41 19.51
N LYS A 2 21.72 17.19 19.62
CA LYS A 2 20.37 16.63 19.83
C LYS A 2 19.99 15.86 18.56
N LYS A 3 19.92 14.53 18.63
CA LYS A 3 19.21 13.72 17.61
C LYS A 3 17.76 14.21 17.63
N ASN A 4 17.33 14.93 16.59
CA ASN A 4 15.92 15.19 16.38
C ASN A 4 15.23 13.84 16.20
N LYS A 5 14.60 13.36 17.27
CA LYS A 5 13.80 12.14 17.27
C LYS A 5 12.63 12.43 16.34
N THR A 6 12.62 11.79 15.19
CA THR A 6 11.45 11.80 14.31
C THR A 6 10.27 11.29 15.12
N ILE A 7 9.32 12.16 15.45
CA ILE A 7 8.13 11.79 16.22
C ILE A 7 7.24 10.99 15.27
N ARG A 8 7.37 9.67 15.32
CA ARG A 8 6.39 8.75 14.72
C ARG A 8 5.21 8.64 15.66
N ILE A 9 4.01 8.87 15.15
CA ILE A 9 2.78 8.73 15.91
C ILE A 9 2.35 7.27 15.80
N ALA A 10 2.64 6.49 16.83
CA ALA A 10 2.35 5.05 16.85
C ALA A 10 0.87 4.74 16.56
N SER A 11 -0.06 5.55 17.07
CA SER A 11 -1.49 5.37 16.84
C SER A 11 -1.86 5.47 15.35
N ILE A 12 -1.22 6.35 14.59
CA ILE A 12 -1.46 6.49 13.14
C ILE A 12 -0.92 5.28 12.40
N ASP A 13 0.28 4.83 12.77
CA ASP A 13 0.89 3.65 12.16
C ASP A 13 0.07 2.38 12.42
N VAL A 14 -0.42 2.19 13.65
CA VAL A 14 -1.26 1.05 14.04
C VAL A 14 -2.62 1.10 13.34
N LEU A 15 -3.31 2.24 13.36
CA LEU A 15 -4.63 2.38 12.71
C LEU A 15 -4.53 2.18 11.20
N ARG A 16 -3.46 2.67 10.57
CA ARG A 16 -3.19 2.43 9.14
C ARG A 16 -2.97 0.94 8.85
N ALA A 17 -2.17 0.24 9.66
CA ALA A 17 -1.96 -1.20 9.47
C ALA A 17 -3.26 -1.99 9.66
N LEU A 18 -4.04 -1.63 10.68
CA LEU A 18 -5.34 -2.25 10.95
C LEU A 18 -6.33 -2.04 9.80
N THR A 19 -6.45 -0.81 9.30
CA THR A 19 -7.36 -0.50 8.17
C THR A 19 -6.93 -1.20 6.87
N MET A 20 -5.63 -1.32 6.59
CA MET A 20 -5.15 -2.13 5.45
C MET A 20 -5.48 -3.61 5.60
N LEU A 21 -5.36 -4.18 6.81
CA LEU A 21 -5.74 -5.57 7.08
C LEU A 21 -7.25 -5.77 6.90
N LEU A 22 -8.06 -4.86 7.45
CA LEU A 22 -9.52 -4.91 7.33
C LEU A 22 -9.96 -4.77 5.86
N MET A 23 -9.25 -3.95 5.07
CA MET A 23 -9.51 -3.81 3.63
C MET A 23 -9.32 -5.10 2.85
N ILE A 24 -8.23 -5.83 3.13
CA ILE A 24 -7.98 -7.13 2.49
C ILE A 24 -9.08 -8.10 2.93
N TRP A 25 -9.37 -8.16 4.22
CA TRP A 25 -10.36 -9.08 4.77
C TRP A 25 -11.78 -8.86 4.24
N VAL A 26 -12.23 -7.60 4.22
CA VAL A 26 -13.54 -7.22 3.67
C VAL A 26 -13.63 -7.54 2.18
N ASN A 27 -12.54 -7.31 1.43
CA ASN A 27 -12.47 -7.58 0.01
C ASN A 27 -12.37 -9.08 -0.33
N ASP A 28 -12.32 -9.99 0.65
CA ASP A 28 -12.43 -11.43 0.39
C ASP A 28 -13.87 -11.93 0.48
N PHE A 29 -14.80 -11.15 1.09
CA PHE A 29 -16.18 -11.59 1.32
C PHE A 29 -16.98 -11.89 0.05
N TRP A 30 -16.68 -11.25 -1.08
CA TRP A 30 -17.38 -11.53 -2.34
C TRP A 30 -17.13 -12.94 -2.87
N THR A 31 -16.05 -13.62 -2.43
CA THR A 31 -15.74 -15.00 -2.84
C THR A 31 -16.41 -16.05 -1.95
N LEU A 32 -16.95 -15.67 -0.80
CA LEU A 32 -17.55 -16.58 0.17
C LEU A 32 -19.07 -16.65 -0.02
N THR A 33 -19.61 -17.86 -0.18
CA THR A 33 -21.05 -18.11 -0.12
C THR A 33 -21.52 -18.11 1.34
N ASN A 34 -22.64 -17.44 1.61
CA ASN A 34 -23.33 -17.38 2.92
C ASN A 34 -22.73 -16.42 3.97
N THR A 35 -22.14 -15.30 3.54
CA THR A 35 -21.68 -14.24 4.45
C THR A 35 -22.84 -13.47 5.10
N PRO A 36 -22.75 -13.14 6.41
CA PRO A 36 -23.74 -12.31 7.08
C PRO A 36 -23.95 -10.97 6.38
N LYS A 37 -25.21 -10.58 6.18
CA LYS A 37 -25.60 -9.33 5.48
C LYS A 37 -24.94 -8.08 6.07
N TRP A 38 -24.64 -8.08 7.37
CA TRP A 38 -24.03 -6.94 8.04
C TRP A 38 -22.54 -6.72 7.72
N LEU A 39 -21.85 -7.76 7.23
CA LEU A 39 -20.45 -7.68 6.82
C LEU A 39 -20.31 -7.15 5.39
N THR A 40 -21.28 -7.40 4.53
CA THR A 40 -21.28 -7.03 3.11
C THR A 40 -21.77 -5.61 2.87
N HIS A 41 -21.47 -5.07 1.68
CA HIS A 41 -21.99 -3.77 1.23
C HIS A 41 -23.51 -3.71 1.24
N ALA A 42 -24.04 -2.54 1.60
CA ALA A 42 -25.46 -2.28 1.44
C ALA A 42 -25.89 -2.27 -0.04
N LYS A 43 -27.08 -2.80 -0.32
CA LYS A 43 -27.68 -2.69 -1.65
C LYS A 43 -28.17 -1.25 -1.88
N PRO A 44 -28.17 -0.74 -3.12
CA PRO A 44 -28.54 0.65 -3.42
C PRO A 44 -29.95 1.08 -2.97
N ASN A 45 -30.87 0.13 -2.79
CA ASN A 45 -32.27 0.37 -2.41
C ASN A 45 -32.58 0.01 -0.95
N GLU A 46 -31.57 -0.25 -0.12
CA GLU A 46 -31.76 -0.57 1.29
C GLU A 46 -31.16 0.53 2.17
N ASP A 47 -31.91 0.95 3.20
CA ASP A 47 -31.39 1.83 4.25
C ASP A 47 -30.52 1.02 5.22
N PHE A 48 -29.37 0.59 4.69
CA PHE A 48 -28.43 -0.27 5.36
C PHE A 48 -27.02 0.30 5.20
N LEU A 49 -26.16 0.05 6.18
CA LEU A 49 -24.77 0.43 6.14
C LEU A 49 -23.94 -0.76 6.58
N GLY A 50 -23.22 -1.37 5.62
CA GLY A 50 -22.39 -2.53 5.88
C GLY A 50 -21.15 -2.16 6.67
N PHE A 51 -20.59 -3.14 7.39
CA PHE A 51 -19.28 -2.99 8.01
C PHE A 51 -18.22 -2.56 6.98
N SER A 52 -18.29 -3.14 5.78
CA SER A 52 -17.45 -2.79 4.62
C SER A 52 -17.52 -1.30 4.24
N ASP A 53 -18.70 -0.70 4.38
CA ASP A 53 -18.96 0.71 4.00
C ASP A 53 -18.32 1.70 4.99
N ILE A 54 -17.96 1.26 6.21
CA ILE A 54 -17.24 2.05 7.23
C ILE A 54 -15.72 2.00 7.01
N ILE A 55 -15.21 0.83 6.62
CA ILE A 55 -13.76 0.61 6.50
C ILE A 55 -13.15 1.50 5.41
N PHE A 56 -13.87 1.73 4.31
CA PHE A 56 -13.37 2.57 3.22
C PHE A 56 -13.19 4.05 3.60
N PRO A 57 -14.18 4.74 4.17
CA PRO A 57 -14.01 6.09 4.70
C PRO A 57 -12.91 6.17 5.78
N LEU A 58 -12.83 5.18 6.67
CA LEU A 58 -11.82 5.13 7.73
C LEU A 58 -10.39 5.03 7.15
N PHE A 59 -10.22 4.24 6.10
CA PHE A 59 -8.95 4.14 5.37
C PHE A 59 -8.55 5.47 4.73
N LEU A 60 -9.48 6.14 4.03
CA LEU A 60 -9.20 7.45 3.43
C LEU A 60 -8.84 8.50 4.48
N PHE A 61 -9.52 8.49 5.63
CA PHE A 61 -9.23 9.38 6.75
C PHE A 61 -7.80 9.20 7.28
N ILE A 62 -7.39 7.96 7.58
CA ILE A 62 -6.06 7.71 8.14
C ILE A 62 -4.95 7.97 7.11
N VAL A 63 -5.17 7.67 5.83
CA VAL A 63 -4.25 8.01 4.74
C VAL A 63 -4.11 9.53 4.64
N GLY A 64 -5.23 10.26 4.66
CA GLY A 64 -5.26 11.72 4.62
C GLY A 64 -4.48 12.37 5.77
N LEU A 65 -4.54 11.81 6.98
CA LEU A 65 -3.70 12.26 8.10
C LEU A 65 -2.23 11.86 7.92
N SER A 66 -1.94 10.67 7.40
CA SER A 66 -0.57 10.15 7.32
C SER A 66 0.35 10.94 6.37
N ILE A 67 -0.20 11.51 5.28
CA ILE A 67 0.56 12.25 4.27
C ILE A 67 1.20 13.54 4.83
N PRO A 68 0.46 14.49 5.43
CA PRO A 68 1.04 15.72 5.99
C PRO A 68 2.01 15.43 7.12
N PHE A 69 1.74 14.42 7.98
CA PHE A 69 2.70 14.01 9.01
C PHE A 69 4.01 13.47 8.41
N ALA A 70 3.93 12.67 7.34
CA ALA A 70 5.11 12.17 6.65
C ALA A 70 5.94 13.29 5.99
N ILE A 71 5.27 14.29 5.41
CA ILE A 71 5.92 15.47 4.79
C ILE A 71 6.59 16.33 5.88
N GLN A 72 5.87 16.67 6.95
CA GLN A 72 6.42 17.46 8.06
C GLN A 72 7.67 16.80 8.67
N ASN A 73 7.66 15.48 8.83
CA ASN A 73 8.80 14.73 9.34
C ASN A 73 10.02 14.77 8.40
N ARG A 74 9.83 14.89 7.08
CA ARG A 74 10.93 15.06 6.10
C ARG A 74 11.42 16.50 6.04
N LEU A 75 10.53 17.48 6.14
CA LEU A 75 10.88 18.90 6.26
C LEU A 75 11.70 19.17 7.53
N ALA A 76 11.35 18.54 8.66
CA ALA A 76 12.12 18.61 9.90
C ALA A 76 13.56 18.07 9.77
N LYS A 77 13.82 17.21 8.77
CA LYS A 77 15.16 16.70 8.43
C LYS A 77 15.93 17.60 7.46
N LYS A 78 15.38 18.77 7.10
CA LYS A 78 15.93 19.69 6.10
C LYS A 78 16.08 19.08 4.69
N GLU A 79 15.24 18.09 4.35
CA GLU A 79 15.15 17.62 2.96
C GLU A 79 14.50 18.70 2.08
N SER A 80 14.97 18.84 0.84
CA SER A 80 14.38 19.80 -0.09
C SER A 80 12.99 19.33 -0.55
N ILE A 81 12.08 20.29 -0.72
CA ILE A 81 10.69 20.01 -1.16
C ILE A 81 10.68 19.26 -2.50
N ALA A 82 11.60 19.61 -3.42
CA ALA A 82 11.75 18.94 -4.71
C ALA A 82 12.10 17.45 -4.57
N VAL A 83 12.96 17.09 -3.62
CA VAL A 83 13.31 15.68 -3.35
C VAL A 83 12.14 14.92 -2.75
N ILE A 84 11.38 15.54 -1.84
CA ILE A 84 10.17 14.96 -1.26
C ILE A 84 9.11 14.71 -2.36
N ALA A 85 8.85 15.71 -3.21
CA ALA A 85 7.90 15.61 -4.31
C ALA A 85 8.29 14.53 -5.33
N LYS A 86 9.56 14.52 -5.76
CA LYS A 86 10.10 13.47 -6.65
C LYS A 86 9.90 12.07 -6.06
N HIS A 87 10.18 11.91 -4.77
CA HIS A 87 9.99 10.63 -4.08
C HIS A 87 8.51 10.20 -4.04
N ILE A 88 7.58 11.13 -3.81
CA ILE A 88 6.13 10.84 -3.84
C ILE A 88 5.70 10.41 -5.23
N VAL A 89 6.07 11.18 -6.27
CA VAL A 89 5.70 10.89 -7.67
C VAL A 89 6.22 9.53 -8.11
N ILE A 90 7.50 9.23 -7.86
CA ILE A 90 8.07 7.92 -8.22
C ILE A 90 7.31 6.80 -7.53
N ARG A 91 6.98 6.94 -6.25
CA ARG A 91 6.25 5.90 -5.50
C ARG A 91 4.83 5.72 -6.04
N SER A 92 4.11 6.81 -6.27
CA SER A 92 2.74 6.75 -6.81
C SER A 92 2.72 6.13 -8.21
N PHE A 93 3.63 6.57 -9.09
CA PHE A 93 3.76 6.02 -10.44
C PHE A 93 4.11 4.53 -10.41
N SER A 94 5.05 4.13 -9.56
CA SER A 94 5.46 2.72 -9.44
C SER A 94 4.29 1.84 -8.96
N LEU A 95 3.45 2.32 -8.04
CA LEU A 95 2.24 1.60 -7.61
C LEU A 95 1.20 1.47 -8.72
N LEU A 96 1.01 2.52 -9.52
CA LEU A 96 0.12 2.47 -10.69
C LEU A 96 0.60 1.45 -11.73
N VAL A 97 1.90 1.46 -12.04
CA VAL A 97 2.51 0.51 -12.98
C VAL A 97 2.28 -0.92 -12.49
N ILE A 98 2.55 -1.21 -11.21
CA ILE A 98 2.27 -2.53 -10.63
C ILE A 98 0.79 -2.90 -10.76
N GLY A 99 -0.12 -1.98 -10.42
CA GLY A 99 -1.57 -2.21 -10.53
C GLY A 99 -2.00 -2.54 -11.95
N VAL A 100 -1.48 -1.83 -12.96
CA VAL A 100 -1.76 -2.10 -14.38
C VAL A 100 -1.29 -3.50 -14.77
N PHE A 101 -0.04 -3.87 -14.47
CA PHE A 101 0.46 -5.22 -14.77
C PHE A 101 -0.27 -6.32 -14.01
N MET A 102 -0.71 -6.04 -12.78
CA MET A 102 -1.43 -6.99 -11.94
C MET A 102 -2.88 -7.19 -12.37
N VAL A 103 -3.57 -6.17 -12.90
CA VAL A 103 -4.96 -6.32 -13.41
C VAL A 103 -4.98 -6.93 -14.80
N ASN A 104 -4.01 -6.58 -15.65
CA ASN A 104 -4.00 -7.05 -17.04
C ASN A 104 -3.61 -8.52 -17.20
N TYR A 105 -3.18 -9.22 -16.15
CA TYR A 105 -2.69 -10.60 -16.25
C TYR A 105 -3.72 -11.63 -16.76
N GLU A 106 -5.03 -11.42 -16.53
CA GLU A 106 -6.07 -12.37 -16.97
C GLU A 106 -6.28 -12.38 -18.48
N THR A 107 -6.06 -11.24 -19.13
CA THR A 107 -6.23 -11.06 -20.58
C THR A 107 -5.04 -11.61 -21.39
N HIS A 108 -3.93 -11.98 -20.73
CA HIS A 108 -2.65 -12.30 -21.38
C HIS A 108 -2.33 -13.79 -21.50
N ASN A 109 -3.28 -14.70 -21.20
CA ASN A 109 -3.06 -16.16 -21.22
C ASN A 109 -2.60 -16.70 -22.60
N GLU A 110 -2.88 -15.98 -23.69
CA GLU A 110 -2.50 -16.40 -25.05
C GLU A 110 -1.26 -15.71 -25.61
N ALA A 111 -0.89 -14.53 -25.10
CA ALA A 111 0.12 -13.67 -25.74
C ALA A 111 1.56 -13.90 -25.27
N MET A 112 1.77 -14.51 -24.09
CA MET A 112 3.10 -14.54 -23.45
C MET A 112 3.69 -15.94 -23.23
N GLY A 113 2.97 -17.03 -23.52
CA GLY A 113 3.46 -18.41 -23.36
C GLY A 113 3.89 -18.80 -21.93
N LEU A 114 3.78 -17.89 -20.96
CA LEU A 114 4.13 -18.07 -19.56
C LEU A 114 2.86 -18.45 -18.79
N GLY A 115 2.90 -19.55 -18.03
CA GLY A 115 1.76 -19.98 -17.22
C GLY A 115 1.37 -18.92 -16.17
N LYS A 116 0.05 -18.77 -15.94
CA LYS A 116 -0.55 -17.82 -14.97
C LYS A 116 0.18 -17.75 -13.63
N TRP A 117 0.50 -18.91 -13.06
CA TRP A 117 1.18 -19.03 -11.77
C TRP A 117 2.61 -18.47 -11.79
N LEU A 118 3.35 -18.70 -12.89
CA LEU A 118 4.71 -18.20 -13.05
C LEU A 118 4.72 -16.68 -13.17
N TRP A 119 3.78 -16.11 -13.93
CA TRP A 119 3.62 -14.66 -14.02
C TRP A 119 3.32 -14.03 -12.66
N CYS A 120 2.37 -14.59 -11.90
CA CYS A 120 2.05 -14.12 -10.55
C CYS A 120 3.27 -14.18 -9.61
N LEU A 121 4.06 -15.26 -9.65
CA LEU A 121 5.28 -15.40 -8.85
C LEU A 121 6.34 -14.35 -9.25
N LEU A 122 6.59 -14.18 -10.55
CA LEU A 122 7.54 -13.18 -11.05
C LEU A 122 7.14 -11.76 -10.65
N MET A 123 5.85 -11.43 -10.75
CA MET A 123 5.32 -10.14 -10.29
C MET A 123 5.52 -9.95 -8.78
N ALA A 124 5.17 -10.94 -7.96
CA ALA A 124 5.35 -10.88 -6.51
C ALA A 124 6.82 -10.70 -6.10
N VAL A 125 7.73 -11.40 -6.75
CA VAL A 125 9.18 -11.27 -6.53
C VAL A 125 9.67 -9.88 -6.97
N THR A 126 9.27 -9.42 -8.16
CA THR A 126 9.68 -8.12 -8.70
C THR A 126 9.24 -6.97 -7.79
N VAL A 127 7.97 -6.96 -7.37
CA VAL A 127 7.43 -5.95 -6.44
C VAL A 127 8.20 -5.98 -5.12
N SER A 128 8.44 -7.18 -4.60
CA SER A 128 9.20 -7.37 -3.37
C SER A 128 10.62 -6.82 -3.51
N LEU A 129 11.34 -7.13 -4.59
CA LEU A 129 12.72 -6.66 -4.83
C LEU A 129 12.82 -5.14 -4.98
N VAL A 130 11.87 -4.51 -5.67
CA VAL A 130 11.85 -3.05 -5.89
C VAL A 130 11.57 -2.30 -4.58
N TRP A 131 10.70 -2.83 -3.72
CA TRP A 131 10.38 -2.20 -2.44
C TRP A 131 11.21 -2.68 -1.25
N MET A 132 11.97 -3.76 -1.42
CA MET A 132 12.91 -4.21 -0.41
C MET A 132 13.96 -3.13 -0.23
N GLN A 133 13.98 -2.55 0.97
CA GLN A 133 15.03 -1.62 1.33
C GLN A 133 16.30 -2.41 1.60
N TRP A 134 17.07 -2.62 0.53
CA TRP A 134 18.43 -3.11 0.61
C TRP A 134 19.22 -2.14 1.49
N LYS A 135 19.48 -2.54 2.74
CA LYS A 135 20.46 -1.82 3.55
C LYS A 135 21.76 -1.86 2.76
N LYS A 136 22.40 -0.71 2.52
CA LYS A 136 23.80 -0.70 2.09
C LYS A 136 24.54 -1.57 3.09
N SER A 137 25.12 -2.67 2.60
CA SER A 137 25.90 -3.60 3.39
C SER A 137 26.85 -2.80 4.27
N ALA A 138 26.99 -3.17 5.55
CA ALA A 138 27.93 -2.54 6.47
C ALA A 138 29.39 -2.90 6.14
N VAL A 139 29.71 -3.11 4.86
CA VAL A 139 31.05 -3.41 4.40
C VAL A 139 31.79 -2.07 4.29
N PRO A 140 32.84 -1.85 5.09
CA PRO A 140 33.58 -0.60 5.04
C PRO A 140 34.29 -0.47 3.69
N GLN A 141 34.18 0.71 3.07
CA GLN A 141 34.64 1.10 1.73
C GLN A 141 36.17 0.99 1.50
N LYS A 142 36.92 0.36 2.40
CA LYS A 142 38.39 0.30 2.43
C LYS A 142 38.99 -0.90 1.64
N TRP A 143 38.16 -1.61 0.87
CA TRP A 143 38.58 -2.75 0.05
C TRP A 143 38.05 -2.67 -1.39
N HIS A 144 37.89 -1.46 -1.93
CA HIS A 144 37.75 -1.22 -3.36
C HIS A 144 39.00 -0.52 -3.87
#